data_AF-A0A2A4WWJ7-F1
#
_entry.id   AF-A0A2A4WWJ7-F1
#
_cell.length_a   1.000
_cell.length_b   1.000
_cell.length_c   1.000
_cell.angle_alpha   90.00
_cell.angle_beta   90.00
_cell.angle_gamma   90.00
#
_symmetry.space_group_name_H-M   'P 1'
#
loop_
_entity.id
_entity.type
_entity.pdbx_description
1 polymer ?
#
loop_
_entity_poly.entity_id
_entity_poly.type
_entity_poly.pdbx_seq_one_letter_code
_entity_poly.pdbx_strand_id
1 'polypeptide(L)'
;MDDYLCKPYRSNDLLIIFERWIPECALNQNVDTQLSMTSNDHEYTYLDKNLANEAKALMGDSYLLFLRTVIRTTESSLVRIASGALDGDIEKVKGEAHKLKGALGNVGANNMAQVCTSLEIKAENMGGDEMSVIVRELHVGLNELKTFFDDEMQREDVSCA
;
A
#
# COMPACT_ATOMS: atom_id res chain seq x y z
N MET A 1 -21.05 12.67 23.50
CA MET A 1 -19.61 12.92 23.71
C MET A 1 -19.01 11.58 24.09
N ASP A 2 -17.86 11.23 23.49
CA ASP A 2 -17.14 9.94 23.57
C ASP A 2 -17.50 8.85 22.54
N ASP A 3 -17.25 9.14 21.25
CA ASP A 3 -17.08 8.09 20.23
C ASP A 3 -15.58 7.93 19.91
N TYR A 4 -14.83 7.34 20.85
CA TYR A 4 -13.44 6.97 20.66
C TYR A 4 -13.34 5.62 19.93
N LEU A 5 -12.92 5.63 18.67
CA LEU A 5 -12.51 4.43 17.93
C LEU A 5 -11.10 4.01 18.36
N CYS A 6 -11.02 2.95 19.18
CA CYS A 6 -9.75 2.25 19.45
C CYS A 6 -9.32 1.45 18.21
N LYS A 7 -8.04 1.56 17.84
CA LYS A 7 -7.43 0.85 16.69
C LYS A 7 -7.38 -0.67 16.92
N PRO A 8 -7.37 -1.50 15.85
CA PRO A 8 -7.41 -1.14 14.44
C PRO A 8 -8.81 -1.34 13.84
N TYR A 9 -9.47 -0.27 13.42
CA TYR A 9 -10.72 -0.34 12.67
C TYR A 9 -10.44 -0.65 11.19
N ARG A 10 -11.27 -1.49 10.58
CA ARG A 10 -11.17 -1.84 9.15
C ARG A 10 -11.97 -0.81 8.34
N SER A 11 -11.60 -0.56 7.08
CA SER A 11 -12.25 0.45 6.23
C SER A 11 -13.77 0.26 6.07
N ASN A 12 -14.27 -0.96 6.28
CA ASN A 12 -15.69 -1.28 6.27
C ASN A 12 -16.46 -0.75 7.50
N ASP A 13 -15.79 -0.55 8.64
CA ASP A 13 -16.41 -0.06 9.88
C ASP A 13 -16.64 1.46 9.84
N LEU A 14 -15.83 2.18 9.05
CA LEU A 14 -15.96 3.63 8.86
C LEU A 14 -17.21 4.00 8.05
N LEU A 15 -17.52 3.25 6.98
CA LEU A 15 -18.68 3.54 6.13
C LEU A 15 -20.01 3.42 6.89
N ILE A 16 -20.11 2.42 7.78
CA ILE A 16 -21.31 2.19 8.60
C ILE A 16 -21.57 3.36 9.57
N ILE A 17 -20.52 3.99 10.09
CA ILE A 17 -20.65 5.14 10.99
C ILE A 17 -21.00 6.40 10.18
N PHE A 18 -20.43 6.56 8.98
CA PHE A 18 -20.75 7.70 8.10
C PHE A 18 -22.20 7.68 7.61
N GLU A 19 -22.77 6.52 7.28
CA GLU A 19 -24.18 6.40 6.88
C GLU A 19 -25.15 6.80 8.01
N ARG A 20 -24.75 6.64 9.28
CA ARG A 20 -25.61 6.92 10.43
C ARG A 20 -25.70 8.40 10.81
N TRP A 21 -24.75 9.23 10.37
CA TRP A 21 -24.64 10.65 10.76
C TRP A 21 -25.02 11.63 9.65
N ILE A 22 -25.30 11.13 8.44
CA ILE A 22 -25.83 11.96 7.36
C ILE A 22 -27.35 11.86 7.44
N PRO A 23 -28.08 12.96 7.72
CA PRO A 23 -29.54 12.94 7.67
C PRO A 23 -29.97 12.57 6.25
N GLU A 24 -30.88 11.59 6.14
CA GLU A 24 -31.57 11.17 4.91
C GLU A 24 -32.32 12.36 4.30
N CYS A 25 -31.63 13.23 3.57
CA CYS A 25 -32.26 14.29 2.79
C CYS A 25 -31.34 14.82 1.70
N ALA A 26 -30.65 13.94 0.99
CA ALA A 26 -30.13 14.24 -0.34
C ALA A 26 -29.82 12.95 -1.09
N LEU A 27 -30.46 12.79 -2.25
CA LEU A 27 -30.09 11.88 -3.35
C LEU A 27 -30.65 10.45 -3.28
N ASN A 28 -31.97 10.38 -3.45
CA ASN A 28 -32.56 9.32 -4.26
C ASN A 28 -32.72 9.85 -5.69
N GLN A 29 -31.96 9.30 -6.65
CA GLN A 29 -32.46 8.96 -7.99
C GLN A 29 -31.40 8.24 -8.86
N ASN A 30 -31.80 7.05 -9.33
CA ASN A 30 -31.33 6.26 -10.47
C ASN A 30 -30.11 5.33 -10.29
N VAL A 31 -30.41 4.15 -9.76
CA VAL A 31 -30.31 2.84 -10.46
C VAL A 31 -29.54 2.86 -11.79
N ASP A 32 -28.26 2.52 -11.77
CA ASP A 32 -27.69 1.34 -12.42
C ASP A 32 -26.19 1.27 -12.08
N THR A 33 -25.83 0.64 -10.98
CA THR A 33 -24.44 0.22 -10.73
C THR A 33 -24.42 -1.29 -10.77
N GLN A 34 -24.63 -1.83 -11.98
CA GLN A 34 -23.89 -3.02 -12.35
C GLN A 34 -22.42 -2.70 -12.13
N LEU A 35 -21.86 -3.22 -11.03
CA LEU A 35 -20.43 -3.42 -10.86
C LEU A 35 -19.99 -4.31 -12.03
N SER A 36 -19.69 -3.67 -13.16
CA SER A 36 -18.98 -4.26 -14.26
C SER A 36 -17.59 -4.58 -13.75
N MET A 37 -17.43 -5.84 -13.36
CA MET A 37 -16.25 -6.63 -13.68
C MET A 37 -15.75 -6.21 -15.06
N THR A 38 -14.79 -5.30 -15.09
CA THR A 38 -14.02 -4.99 -16.28
C THR A 38 -12.57 -5.34 -15.96
N SER A 39 -12.26 -6.59 -16.26
CA SER A 39 -10.98 -6.99 -16.86
C SER A 39 -9.76 -6.28 -16.29
N ASN A 40 -9.29 -6.72 -15.13
CA ASN A 40 -7.94 -6.40 -14.73
C ASN A 40 -6.96 -7.25 -15.57
N ASP A 41 -6.34 -6.61 -16.55
CA ASP A 41 -4.94 -6.87 -16.93
C ASP A 41 -4.09 -6.74 -15.66
N HIS A 42 -4.05 -7.79 -14.82
CA HIS A 42 -3.16 -7.83 -13.65
C HIS A 42 -1.74 -8.13 -14.11
N GLU A 43 -1.11 -7.12 -14.71
CA GLU A 43 0.33 -7.11 -15.01
C GLU A 43 1.17 -6.93 -13.72
N TYR A 44 0.57 -6.39 -12.65
CA TYR A 44 1.21 -6.19 -11.35
C TYR A 44 0.44 -6.90 -10.22
N THR A 45 1.15 -7.65 -9.38
CA THR A 45 0.57 -8.43 -8.26
C THR A 45 0.48 -7.60 -6.98
N TYR A 46 1.40 -6.66 -6.79
CA TYR A 46 1.61 -5.94 -5.54
C TYR A 46 1.20 -4.46 -5.58
N LEU A 47 0.95 -3.95 -6.79
CA LEU A 47 0.50 -2.59 -7.07
C LEU A 47 -0.91 -2.60 -7.65
N ASP A 48 -1.82 -1.84 -7.03
CA ASP A 48 -3.13 -1.58 -7.61
C ASP A 48 -3.05 -0.33 -8.50
N LYS A 49 -3.15 -0.51 -9.82
CA LYS A 49 -3.08 0.57 -10.81
C LYS A 49 -4.17 1.64 -10.55
N ASN A 50 -5.36 1.26 -10.07
CA ASN A 50 -6.43 2.24 -9.83
C ASN A 50 -6.09 3.15 -8.66
N LEU A 51 -5.63 2.58 -7.55
CA LEU A 51 -5.21 3.35 -6.37
C LEU A 51 -3.96 4.18 -6.64
N ALA A 52 -3.02 3.67 -7.44
CA ALA A 52 -1.86 4.42 -7.89
C ALA A 52 -2.29 5.65 -8.73
N ASN A 53 -3.26 5.47 -9.62
CA ASN A 53 -3.82 6.57 -10.41
C ASN A 53 -4.58 7.59 -9.55
N GLU A 54 -5.33 7.15 -8.54
CA GLU A 54 -5.98 8.05 -7.57
C GLU A 54 -4.95 8.86 -6.78
N ALA A 55 -3.89 8.21 -6.28
CA ALA A 55 -2.79 8.87 -5.60
C ALA A 55 -2.07 9.87 -6.52
N LYS A 56 -1.86 9.50 -7.79
CA LYS A 56 -1.31 10.39 -8.83
C LYS A 56 -2.22 11.58 -9.08
N ALA A 57 -3.53 11.39 -9.21
CA ALA A 57 -4.49 12.48 -9.41
C ALA A 57 -4.51 13.47 -8.23
N LEU A 58 -4.31 12.98 -7.00
CA LEU A 58 -4.26 13.82 -5.80
C LEU A 58 -2.95 14.60 -5.68
N MET A 59 -1.81 13.96 -5.97
CA MET A 59 -0.46 14.55 -5.80
C MET A 59 0.05 15.29 -7.05
N GLY A 60 -0.56 15.06 -8.22
CA GLY A 60 -0.13 15.57 -9.51
C GLY A 60 1.33 15.19 -9.81
N ASP A 61 2.09 16.15 -10.35
CA ASP A 61 3.49 15.98 -10.76
C ASP A 61 4.43 15.57 -9.61
N SER A 62 4.03 15.81 -8.36
CA SER A 62 4.81 15.39 -7.18
C SER A 62 4.72 13.90 -6.89
N TYR A 63 3.78 13.18 -7.52
CA TYR A 63 3.60 11.74 -7.31
C TYR A 63 4.85 10.94 -7.65
N LEU A 64 5.49 11.19 -8.81
CA LEU A 64 6.70 10.47 -9.20
C LEU A 64 7.88 10.73 -8.26
N LEU A 65 8.01 11.97 -7.76
CA LEU A 65 9.03 12.29 -6.76
C LEU A 65 8.78 11.54 -5.45
N PHE A 66 7.53 11.44 -5.04
CA PHE A 66 7.14 10.70 -3.85
C PHE A 66 7.36 9.19 -4.05
N LEU A 67 6.94 8.62 -5.17
CA LEU A 67 7.14 7.23 -5.54
C LEU A 67 8.63 6.85 -5.55
N ARG A 68 9.49 7.69 -6.15
CA ARG A 68 10.96 7.54 -6.09
C ARG A 68 11.47 7.48 -4.65
N THR A 69 10.93 8.34 -3.78
CA THR A 69 11.30 8.36 -2.35
C THR A 69 10.84 7.10 -1.64
N VAL A 70 9.64 6.60 -1.95
CA VAL A 70 9.12 5.33 -1.41
C VAL A 70 9.99 4.17 -1.85
N ILE A 71 10.33 4.05 -3.14
CA ILE A 71 11.23 2.99 -3.66
C ILE A 71 12.56 2.95 -2.89
N ARG A 72 13.23 4.10 -2.73
CA ARG A 72 14.50 4.18 -1.97
C ARG A 72 14.32 3.81 -0.49
N THR A 73 13.20 4.22 0.10
CA THR A 73 12.89 3.90 1.50
C THR A 73 12.68 2.40 1.64
N THR A 74 11.90 1.78 0.76
CA THR A 74 11.66 0.34 0.70
C THR A 74 12.96 -0.46 0.58
N GLU A 75 13.88 -0.08 -0.32
CA GLU A 75 15.20 -0.70 -0.44
C GLU A 75 15.96 -0.69 0.89
N SER A 76 16.04 0.50 1.51
CA SER A 76 16.78 0.66 2.77
C SER A 76 16.13 -0.11 3.92
N SER A 77 14.80 -0.15 3.99
CA SER A 77 14.05 -0.88 5.01
C SER A 77 14.15 -2.38 4.80
N LEU A 78 14.21 -2.89 3.57
CA LEU A 78 14.40 -4.33 3.31
C LEU A 78 15.75 -4.83 3.81
N VAL A 79 16.81 -4.06 3.61
CA VAL A 79 18.14 -4.38 4.18
C VAL A 79 18.07 -4.42 5.71
N ARG A 80 17.37 -3.46 6.32
CA ARG A 80 17.22 -3.39 7.79
C ARG A 80 16.38 -4.54 8.33
N ILE A 81 15.29 -4.90 7.67
CA ILE A 81 14.44 -6.05 8.01
C ILE A 81 15.26 -7.35 7.92
N ALA A 82 15.99 -7.55 6.82
CA ALA A 82 16.85 -8.72 6.65
C ALA A 82 17.93 -8.82 7.74
N SER A 83 18.59 -7.70 8.07
CA SER A 83 19.57 -7.67 9.17
C SER A 83 18.92 -7.95 10.53
N GLY A 84 17.75 -7.36 10.82
CA GLY A 84 17.02 -7.61 12.07
C GLY A 84 16.57 -9.07 12.19
N ALA A 85 16.17 -9.69 11.09
CA ALA A 85 15.83 -11.12 11.06
C ALA A 85 17.04 -12.01 11.36
N LEU A 86 18.23 -11.67 10.85
CA LEU A 86 19.47 -12.40 11.13
C LEU A 86 19.94 -12.21 12.58
N ASP A 87 19.83 -10.99 13.10
CA ASP A 87 20.27 -10.64 14.45
C ASP A 87 19.26 -11.05 15.54
N GLY A 88 18.06 -11.52 15.15
CA GLY A 88 16.95 -11.82 16.06
C GLY A 88 16.30 -10.57 16.68
N ASP A 89 16.53 -9.39 16.10
CA ASP A 89 15.98 -8.11 16.56
C ASP A 89 14.58 -7.88 15.99
N ILE A 90 13.60 -8.50 16.66
CA ILE A 90 12.19 -8.46 16.26
C ILE A 90 11.60 -7.04 16.30
N GLU A 91 12.03 -6.20 17.25
CA GLU A 91 11.52 -4.83 17.37
C GLU A 91 12.00 -3.95 16.20
N LYS A 92 13.25 -4.15 15.75
CA LYS A 92 13.74 -3.51 14.51
C LYS A 92 12.94 -3.95 13.29
N VAL A 93 12.64 -5.25 13.16
CA VAL A 93 11.82 -5.79 12.05
C VAL A 93 10.43 -5.15 12.05
N LYS A 94 9.74 -5.14 13.20
CA LYS A 94 8.40 -4.56 13.36
C LYS A 94 8.40 -3.06 13.07
N GLY A 95 9.37 -2.33 13.60
CA GLY A 95 9.50 -0.89 13.42
C GLY A 95 9.72 -0.49 11.95
N GLU A 96 10.53 -1.25 11.21
CA GLU A 96 10.75 -1.00 9.78
C GLU A 96 9.52 -1.41 8.94
N ALA A 97 8.88 -2.53 9.27
CA ALA A 97 7.63 -2.95 8.61
C ALA A 97 6.50 -1.92 8.80
N HIS A 98 6.37 -1.34 9.99
CA HIS A 98 5.38 -0.31 10.29
C HIS A 98 5.59 0.96 9.44
N LYS A 99 6.83 1.46 9.36
CA LYS A 99 7.19 2.63 8.53
C LYS A 99 6.90 2.36 7.07
N LEU A 100 7.30 1.18 6.60
CA LEU A 100 7.16 0.78 5.21
C LEU A 100 5.70 0.65 4.79
N LYS A 101 4.85 0.05 5.63
CA LYS A 101 3.40 -0.01 5.43
C LYS A 101 2.78 1.35 5.14
N GLY A 102 3.12 2.37 5.94
CA GLY A 102 2.59 3.72 5.77
C GLY A 102 3.00 4.37 4.46
N ALA A 103 4.27 4.20 4.06
CA ALA A 103 4.78 4.72 2.80
C ALA A 103 4.12 4.05 1.58
N LEU A 104 3.98 2.72 1.62
CA LEU A 104 3.40 1.91 0.54
C LEU A 104 1.91 2.18 0.34
N GLY A 105 1.15 2.38 1.42
CA GLY A 105 -0.28 2.70 1.34
C GLY A 105 -0.55 4.03 0.62
N ASN A 106 0.36 5.01 0.73
CA ASN A 106 0.20 6.31 0.09
C ASN A 106 0.46 6.30 -1.42
N VAL A 107 1.06 5.24 -1.97
CA VAL A 107 1.37 5.13 -3.40
C VAL A 107 0.50 4.10 -4.13
N GLY A 108 -0.47 3.48 -3.44
CA GLY A 108 -1.34 2.45 -4.02
C GLY A 108 -0.76 1.03 -3.95
N ALA A 109 0.37 0.82 -3.26
CA ALA A 109 1.01 -0.49 -3.09
C ALA A 109 0.38 -1.29 -1.93
N ASN A 110 -0.95 -1.41 -1.94
CA ASN A 110 -1.73 -1.95 -0.82
C ASN A 110 -1.39 -3.40 -0.48
N ASN A 111 -1.11 -4.22 -1.49
CA ASN A 111 -0.74 -5.61 -1.26
C ASN A 111 0.62 -5.71 -0.56
N MET A 112 1.61 -4.89 -0.94
CA MET A 112 2.87 -4.80 -0.17
C MET A 112 2.65 -4.27 1.25
N ALA A 113 1.74 -3.30 1.43
CA ALA A 113 1.41 -2.79 2.76
C ALA A 113 0.76 -3.86 3.65
N GLN A 114 -0.04 -4.77 3.08
CA GLN A 114 -0.58 -5.93 3.78
C GLN A 114 0.49 -6.95 4.16
N VAL A 115 1.47 -7.20 3.28
CA VAL A 115 2.64 -8.04 3.59
C VAL A 115 3.42 -7.43 4.77
N CYS A 116 3.67 -6.12 4.75
CA CYS A 116 4.31 -5.41 5.87
C CYS A 116 3.49 -5.51 7.17
N THR A 117 2.16 -5.40 7.09
CA THR A 117 1.27 -5.58 8.24
C THR A 117 1.38 -6.98 8.82
N SER A 118 1.42 -8.00 7.95
CA SER A 118 1.59 -9.39 8.37
C SER A 118 2.93 -9.62 9.05
N LEU A 119 4.00 -9.02 8.53
CA LEU A 119 5.31 -9.04 9.15
C LEU A 119 5.30 -8.37 10.54
N GLU A 120 4.73 -7.17 10.64
CA GLU A 120 4.61 -6.41 11.90
C GLU A 120 3.89 -7.21 13.01
N ILE A 121 2.80 -7.92 12.66
CA ILE A 121 1.98 -8.66 13.63
C ILE A 121 2.59 -10.01 13.99
N LYS A 122 3.16 -10.72 13.01
CA LYS A 122 3.55 -12.12 13.18
C LYS A 122 5.05 -12.31 13.44
N ALA A 123 5.88 -11.26 13.35
CA ALA A 123 7.34 -11.38 13.49
C ALA A 123 7.78 -12.09 14.78
N GLU A 124 7.07 -11.91 15.90
CA GLU A 124 7.39 -12.56 17.17
C GLU A 124 7.25 -14.10 17.14
N ASN A 125 6.43 -14.61 16.23
CA ASN A 125 6.15 -16.05 16.09
C ASN A 125 6.77 -16.65 14.82
N MET A 126 7.45 -15.85 14.00
CA MET A 126 8.07 -16.32 12.76
C MET A 126 9.46 -16.89 13.01
N GLY A 127 9.75 -18.00 12.33
CA GLY A 127 11.13 -18.48 12.15
C GLY A 127 11.88 -17.69 11.08
N GLY A 128 13.21 -17.85 11.03
CA GLY A 128 14.06 -17.19 10.03
C GLY A 128 13.68 -17.54 8.58
N ASP A 129 13.23 -18.77 8.32
CA ASP A 129 12.77 -19.20 7.00
C ASP A 129 11.50 -18.45 6.56
N GLU A 130 10.53 -18.29 7.47
CA GLU A 130 9.29 -17.54 7.21
C GLU A 130 9.57 -16.06 6.95
N MET A 131 10.45 -15.45 7.75
CA MET A 131 10.88 -14.06 7.51
C MET A 131 11.58 -13.91 6.16
N SER A 132 12.40 -14.89 5.77
CA SER A 132 13.11 -14.87 4.48
C SER A 132 12.14 -14.95 3.29
N VAL A 133 11.04 -15.70 3.42
CA VAL A 133 9.97 -15.74 2.41
C VAL A 133 9.31 -14.37 2.26
N ILE A 134 8.97 -13.71 3.38
CA ILE A 134 8.36 -12.38 3.35
C ILE A 134 9.31 -11.32 2.78
N VAL A 135 10.59 -11.36 3.14
CA VAL A 135 11.60 -10.44 2.58
C VAL A 135 11.73 -10.62 1.07
N ARG A 136 11.65 -11.86 0.58
CA ARG A 136 11.64 -12.15 -0.86
C ARG A 136 10.38 -11.61 -1.52
N GLU A 137 9.23 -11.77 -0.89
CA GLU A 137 7.94 -11.24 -1.38
C GLU A 137 7.98 -9.72 -1.53
N LEU A 138 8.50 -9.02 -0.52
CA LEU A 138 8.66 -7.56 -0.57
C LEU A 138 9.68 -7.12 -1.64
N HIS A 139 10.71 -7.92 -1.94
CA HIS A 139 11.62 -7.64 -3.06
C HIS A 139 10.92 -7.75 -4.42
N VAL A 140 10.02 -8.73 -4.59
CA VAL A 140 9.22 -8.85 -5.82
C VAL A 140 8.35 -7.60 -5.99
N GLY A 141 7.61 -7.20 -4.94
CA GLY A 141 6.79 -5.98 -5.00
C GLY A 141 7.61 -4.71 -5.24
N LEU A 142 8.81 -4.61 -4.68
CA LEU A 142 9.73 -3.48 -4.95
C LEU A 142 10.11 -3.42 -6.43
N ASN A 143 10.37 -4.56 -7.07
CA ASN A 143 10.68 -4.59 -8.49
C ASN A 143 9.48 -4.15 -9.34
N GLU A 144 8.26 -4.55 -8.98
CA GLU A 144 7.05 -4.07 -9.64
C GLU A 144 6.89 -2.55 -9.52
N LEU A 145 7.16 -1.97 -8.34
CA LEU A 145 7.15 -0.52 -8.15
C LEU A 145 8.18 0.20 -9.03
N LYS A 146 9.35 -0.40 -9.23
CA LYS A 146 10.39 0.15 -10.11
C LYS A 146 9.95 0.09 -11.57
N THR A 147 9.43 -1.04 -12.03
CA THR A 147 8.92 -1.18 -13.40
C THR A 147 7.80 -0.17 -13.66
N PHE A 148 6.85 -0.04 -12.75
CA PHE A 148 5.78 0.96 -12.86
C PHE A 148 6.32 2.39 -12.89
N PHE A 149 7.32 2.71 -12.06
CA PHE A 149 7.97 4.01 -12.07
C PHE A 149 8.66 4.31 -13.41
N ASP A 150 9.37 3.32 -13.97
CA ASP A 150 10.05 3.45 -15.26
C ASP A 150 9.04 3.60 -16.42
N ASP A 151 7.94 2.86 -16.40
CA ASP A 151 6.84 2.97 -17.36
C ASP A 151 6.21 4.37 -17.35
N GLU A 152 5.95 4.91 -16.15
CA GLU A 152 5.35 6.24 -15.99
C GLU A 152 6.32 7.35 -16.42
N MET A 153 7.62 7.21 -16.15
CA MET A 153 8.63 8.15 -16.66
C MET A 153 8.68 8.16 -18.20
N GLN A 154 8.64 6.99 -18.85
CA GLN A 154 8.64 6.91 -20.32
C GLN A 154 7.39 7.55 -20.95
N ARG A 155 6.24 7.48 -20.27
CA ARG A 155 4.99 8.11 -20.74
C ARG A 155 5.06 9.64 -20.67
N GLU A 156 5.67 10.19 -19.63
CA GLU A 156 5.84 11.65 -19.50
C GLU A 156 6.82 12.20 -20.54
N ASP A 157 7.90 11.49 -20.84
CA ASP A 157 8.87 11.89 -21.87
C ASP A 157 8.26 11.92 -23.29
N VAL A 158 7.34 11.01 -23.61
CA VAL A 158 6.65 10.96 -24.92
C VAL A 158 5.55 12.02 -25.04
N SER A 159 4.96 12.46 -23.93
CA SER A 159 3.90 13.49 -23.94
C SER A 159 4.42 14.91 -24.19
N CYS A 160 5.74 15.14 -24.10
CA CYS A 160 6.39 16.44 -24.34
C CYS A 160 7.04 16.56 -25.74
N ALA A 161 6.97 15.53 -26.58
CA ALA A 161 7.51 15.51 -27.95
C ALA A 161 6.40 15.67 -29.01
#